data_AF-A0A504LT43-F1
#
_entry.id   AF-A0A504LT43-F1
#
_cell.length_a   1.000
_cell.length_b   1.000
_cell.length_c   1.000
_cell.angle_alpha   90.00
_cell.angle_beta   90.00
_cell.angle_gamma   90.00
#
_symmetry.space_group_name_H-M   'P 1'
#
loop_
_entity.id
_entity.type
_entity.pdbx_description
1 polymer ?
#
loop_
_entity_poly.entity_id
_entity_poly.type
_entity_poly.pdbx_seq_one_letter_code
_entity_poly.pdbx_strand_id
1 'polypeptide(L)'
;MNGEAVARIAAIVFVAVALAATGIEMSRKKEKAVGEGTRAPVASLQDPLGEAMRRCQVLGEAALRDDGCARLWAEQRDRFLGLEKAGGGSTGEPAVWQWPDAASHEAR
;
A
#
# COMPACT_ATOMS: atom_id res chain seq x y z
N MET A 1 -0.96 -42.04 -3.40
CA MET A 1 -0.88 -40.69 -2.79
C MET A 1 -0.37 -40.87 -1.38
N ASN A 2 0.67 -40.12 -1.00
CA ASN A 2 1.24 -40.10 0.35
C ASN A 2 0.26 -39.39 1.29
N GLY A 3 -0.61 -40.16 1.97
CA GLY A 3 -1.65 -39.64 2.86
C GLY A 3 -1.11 -38.72 3.97
N GLU A 4 0.14 -38.91 4.38
CA GLU A 4 0.82 -38.04 5.33
C GLU A 4 1.06 -36.62 4.77
N ALA A 5 1.47 -36.49 3.51
CA ALA A 5 1.69 -35.18 2.89
C ALA A 5 0.36 -34.43 2.74
N VAL A 6 -0.71 -35.13 2.38
CA VAL A 6 -2.06 -34.58 2.27
C VAL A 6 -2.57 -34.10 3.64
N ALA A 7 -2.34 -34.89 4.71
CA ALA A 7 -2.71 -34.51 6.06
C ALA A 7 -1.98 -33.26 6.57
N ARG A 8 -0.66 -33.15 6.31
CA ARG A 8 0.13 -31.97 6.67
C ARG A 8 -0.36 -30.71 5.94
N ILE A 9 -0.65 -30.81 4.64
CA ILE A 9 -1.16 -29.68 3.86
C ILE A 9 -2.52 -29.23 4.41
N ALA A 10 -3.43 -30.16 4.68
CA ALA A 10 -4.74 -29.83 5.26
C ALA A 10 -4.61 -29.13 6.62
N ALA A 11 -3.70 -29.60 7.48
CA ALA A 11 -3.42 -28.98 8.78
C ALA A 11 -2.88 -27.55 8.64
N ILE A 12 -1.93 -27.31 7.72
CA ILE A 12 -1.37 -25.98 7.47
C ILE A 12 -2.44 -25.01 6.98
N VAL A 13 -3.27 -25.44 6.02
CA VAL A 13 -4.36 -24.61 5.49
C VAL A 13 -5.36 -24.27 6.59
N PHE A 14 -5.72 -25.22 7.44
CA PHE A 14 -6.63 -24.98 8.57
C PHE A 14 -6.06 -23.96 9.57
N VAL A 15 -4.78 -24.10 9.93
CA VAL A 15 -4.09 -23.14 10.82
C VAL A 15 -4.05 -21.74 10.18
N ALA A 16 -3.72 -21.63 8.89
CA ALA A 16 -3.70 -20.36 8.19
C ALA A 16 -5.08 -19.67 8.19
N VAL A 17 -6.15 -20.43 7.93
CA VAL A 17 -7.53 -19.91 7.98
C VAL A 17 -7.92 -19.48 9.39
N ALA A 18 -7.58 -20.26 10.43
CA ALA A 18 -7.85 -19.92 11.82
C ALA A 18 -7.14 -18.63 12.27
N LEU A 19 -5.88 -18.45 11.86
CA LEU A 19 -5.12 -17.22 12.12
C LEU A 19 -5.72 -16.01 11.40
N ALA A 20 -6.11 -16.16 10.13
CA ALA A 20 -6.76 -15.09 9.37
C ALA A 20 -8.10 -14.68 10.00
N ALA A 21 -8.92 -15.64 10.41
CA ALA A 21 -10.19 -15.39 11.08
C ALA A 21 -10.00 -14.64 12.41
N THR A 22 -9.00 -15.04 13.20
CA THR A 22 -8.65 -14.38 14.47
C THR A 22 -8.12 -12.96 14.24
N GLY A 23 -7.33 -12.75 13.19
CA GLY A 23 -6.86 -11.43 12.77
C GLY A 23 -8.00 -10.47 12.45
N ILE A 24 -9.03 -10.94 11.73
CA ILE A 24 -10.21 -10.14 11.36
C ILE A 24 -11.03 -9.78 12.62
N GLU A 25 -11.19 -10.70 13.56
CA GLU A 25 -11.97 -10.45 14.79
C GLU A 25 -11.26 -9.47 15.73
N MET A 26 -9.93 -9.56 15.84
CA MET A 26 -9.11 -8.57 16.55
C MET A 26 -9.12 -7.20 15.87
N SER A 27 -9.09 -7.15 14.53
CA SER A 27 -9.24 -5.91 13.77
C SER A 27 -10.62 -5.29 13.98
N ARG A 28 -11.70 -6.09 14.02
CA ARG A 28 -13.06 -5.59 14.31
C ARG A 28 -13.22 -5.07 15.75
N LYS A 29 -12.56 -5.67 16.74
CA LYS A 29 -12.53 -5.13 18.11
C LYS A 29 -11.78 -3.80 18.17
N LYS A 30 -10.70 -3.65 17.41
CA LYS A 30 -10.06 -2.35 17.23
C LYS A 30 -10.96 -1.36 16.50
N GLU A 31 -11.71 -1.75 15.46
CA GLU A 31 -12.68 -0.88 14.78
C GLU A 31 -13.83 -0.43 15.70
N LYS A 32 -14.32 -1.28 16.61
CA LYS A 32 -15.32 -0.85 17.61
C LYS A 32 -14.76 0.08 18.69
N ALA A 33 -13.48 -0.04 19.04
CA ALA A 33 -12.79 0.90 19.93
C ALA A 33 -12.30 2.18 19.19
N VAL A 34 -12.10 2.08 17.87
CA VAL A 34 -11.83 3.16 16.91
C VAL A 34 -13.16 3.63 16.28
N GLY A 35 -14.29 3.38 16.94
CA GLY A 35 -15.59 3.91 16.55
C GLY A 35 -15.75 5.42 16.81
N GLU A 36 -14.82 6.04 17.55
CA GLU A 36 -14.95 7.42 18.05
C GLU A 36 -13.77 8.34 17.66
N GLY A 37 -12.75 7.84 16.94
CA GLY A 37 -11.52 8.61 16.69
C GLY A 37 -10.97 8.45 15.29
N THR A 38 -11.32 9.38 14.40
CA THR A 38 -10.70 9.57 13.07
C THR A 38 -11.24 8.69 11.93
N ARG A 39 -12.55 8.68 11.72
CA ARG A 39 -13.00 9.06 10.38
C ARG A 39 -13.22 10.56 10.44
N ALA A 40 -12.21 11.33 10.06
CA ALA A 40 -12.55 12.55 9.36
C ALA A 40 -13.07 12.09 8.00
N PRO A 41 -14.37 12.12 7.69
CA PRO A 41 -14.73 12.49 6.35
C PRO A 41 -14.27 13.95 6.27
N VAL A 42 -13.00 14.19 5.96
CA VAL A 42 -12.74 15.34 5.11
C VAL A 42 -13.52 14.98 3.88
N ALA A 43 -14.74 15.50 3.81
CA ALA A 43 -15.50 15.60 2.60
C ALA A 43 -14.48 16.07 1.57
N SER A 44 -14.03 15.15 0.72
CA SER A 44 -13.18 15.46 -0.41
C SER A 44 -14.06 16.38 -1.22
N LEU A 45 -13.80 17.66 -1.04
CA LEU A 45 -14.48 18.81 -1.59
C LEU A 45 -14.54 18.61 -3.10
N GLN A 46 -15.57 17.92 -3.59
CA GLN A 46 -15.75 17.54 -4.99
C GLN A 46 -14.44 17.33 -5.74
N ASP A 47 -13.59 16.41 -5.28
CA ASP A 47 -12.30 16.20 -5.94
C ASP A 47 -12.61 15.56 -7.31
N PRO A 48 -12.45 16.28 -8.45
CA PRO A 48 -12.73 15.74 -9.77
C PRO A 48 -11.92 14.45 -10.05
N LEU A 49 -10.82 14.28 -9.30
CA LEU A 49 -9.97 13.10 -9.29
C LEU A 49 -10.70 11.85 -8.77
N GLY A 50 -11.63 11.99 -7.83
CA GLY A 50 -12.43 10.87 -7.31
C GLY A 50 -13.40 10.29 -8.34
N GLU A 51 -14.02 11.15 -9.16
CA GLU A 51 -14.92 10.71 -10.24
C GLU A 51 -14.13 10.04 -11.38
N ALA A 52 -12.98 10.59 -11.73
CA ALA A 52 -12.07 9.96 -12.67
C ALA A 52 -11.55 8.60 -12.16
N MET A 53 -11.28 8.49 -10.85
CA MET A 53 -10.84 7.25 -10.22
C MET A 53 -11.92 6.17 -10.28
N ARG A 54 -13.18 6.55 -10.02
CA ARG A 54 -14.32 5.63 -10.12
C ARG A 54 -14.53 5.13 -11.55
N ARG A 55 -14.36 5.99 -12.56
CA ARG A 55 -14.42 5.57 -13.97
C ARG A 55 -13.34 4.53 -14.31
N CYS A 56 -12.11 4.75 -13.85
CA CYS A 56 -11.03 3.78 -14.04
C CYS A 56 -11.28 2.46 -13.29
N GLN A 57 -11.92 2.49 -12.11
CA GLN A 57 -12.32 1.28 -11.40
C GLN A 57 -13.39 0.48 -12.14
N VAL A 58 -14.38 1.14 -12.74
CA VAL A 58 -15.45 0.48 -13.51
C VAL A 58 -14.88 -0.23 -14.75
N LEU A 59 -13.79 0.27 -15.33
CA LEU A 59 -13.09 -0.39 -16.45
C LEU A 59 -12.38 -1.69 -16.03
N GLY A 60 -12.06 -1.87 -14.74
CA GLY A 60 -11.42 -3.08 -14.22
C GLY A 60 -10.06 -3.35 -14.88
N GLU A 61 -9.84 -4.58 -15.36
CA GLU A 61 -8.58 -4.95 -16.04
C GLU A 61 -8.26 -4.08 -17.26
N ALA A 62 -9.27 -3.57 -17.96
CA ALA A 62 -9.04 -2.70 -19.13
C ALA A 62 -8.30 -1.41 -18.75
N ALA A 63 -8.47 -0.91 -17.52
CA ALA A 63 -7.75 0.26 -17.04
C ALA A 63 -6.24 0.02 -16.87
N LEU A 64 -5.79 -1.23 -16.75
CA LEU A 64 -4.36 -1.56 -16.66
C LEU A 64 -3.60 -1.28 -17.97
N ARG A 65 -4.33 -1.17 -19.09
CA ARG A 65 -3.79 -0.85 -20.41
C ARG A 65 -4.04 0.60 -20.83
N ASP A 66 -4.69 1.39 -19.96
CA ASP A 66 -5.03 2.78 -20.23
C ASP A 66 -4.03 3.73 -19.54
N ASP A 67 -3.28 4.48 -20.35
CA ASP A 67 -2.29 5.43 -19.86
C ASP A 67 -2.90 6.61 -19.08
N GLY A 68 -4.19 6.90 -19.29
CA GLY A 68 -4.93 7.88 -18.52
C GLY A 68 -5.17 7.39 -17.09
N CYS A 69 -5.66 6.16 -16.95
CA CYS A 69 -5.90 5.53 -15.65
C CYS A 69 -4.60 5.28 -14.88
N ALA A 70 -3.52 4.86 -15.57
CA ALA A 70 -2.22 4.69 -14.96
C ALA A 70 -1.70 6.00 -14.32
N ARG A 71 -1.83 7.13 -15.02
CA ARG A 71 -1.44 8.45 -14.50
C ARG A 71 -2.29 8.88 -13.31
N LEU A 72 -3.61 8.65 -13.38
CA LEU A 72 -4.53 9.01 -12.33
C LEU A 72 -4.23 8.28 -11.00
N TRP A 73 -3.83 7.01 -11.07
CA TRP A 73 -3.38 6.25 -9.89
C TRP A 73 -2.07 6.76 -9.33
N ALA A 74 -1.10 7.11 -10.19
CA ALA A 74 0.15 7.70 -9.75
C ALA A 74 -0.10 9.02 -9.00
N GLU A 75 -0.94 9.91 -9.54
CA GLU A 75 -1.30 11.18 -8.91
C GLU A 75 -1.98 10.98 -7.56
N GLN A 76 -2.95 10.07 -7.46
CA GLN A 76 -3.59 9.76 -6.17
C GLN A 76 -2.64 9.16 -5.14
N ARG A 77 -1.70 8.30 -5.56
CA ARG A 77 -0.67 7.75 -4.68
C ARG A 77 0.25 8.87 -4.18
N ASP A 78 0.71 9.73 -5.09
CA ASP A 78 1.64 10.81 -4.76
C ASP A 78 0.97 11.79 -3.77
N ARG A 79 -0.34 12.02 -3.89
CA ARG A 79 -1.17 12.78 -2.94
C ARG A 79 -1.29 12.14 -1.59
N PHE A 80 -1.59 10.86 -1.58
CA PHE A 80 -1.68 10.08 -0.36
C PHE A 80 -0.35 10.09 0.40
N LEU A 81 0.76 10.01 -0.34
CA LEU A 81 2.11 10.05 0.20
C LEU A 81 2.64 11.47 0.46
N GLY A 82 1.90 12.51 0.07
CA GLY A 82 2.32 13.91 0.21
C GLY A 82 3.50 14.32 -0.68
N LEU A 83 3.81 13.54 -1.72
CA LEU A 83 4.95 13.75 -2.63
C LEU A 83 4.75 14.95 -3.57
N GLU A 84 3.51 15.35 -3.85
CA GLU A 84 3.23 16.55 -4.65
C GLU A 84 3.73 17.86 -4.02
N LYS A 85 3.91 17.88 -2.69
CA LYS A 85 4.56 19.01 -2.00
C LYS A 85 6.08 18.95 -2.07
N ALA A 86 6.67 17.76 -2.20
CA ALA A 86 8.12 17.56 -2.26
C ALA A 86 8.70 17.90 -3.64
N GLY A 87 7.91 17.79 -4.71
CA GLY A 87 8.33 18.10 -6.09
C GLY A 87 8.54 19.58 -6.41
N GLY A 88 8.08 20.50 -5.55
CA GLY A 88 8.18 21.96 -5.77
C GLY A 88 9.31 22.67 -5.00
N GLY A 89 10.09 21.94 -4.19
CA GLY A 89 10.99 22.53 -3.19
C GLY A 89 12.40 21.94 -3.13
N SER A 90 12.86 21.26 -4.17
CA SER A 90 14.25 20.78 -4.23
C SER A 90 14.90 21.17 -5.56
N THR A 91 15.15 22.47 -5.71
CA THR A 91 16.46 22.89 -6.22
C THR A 91 17.37 22.94 -4.99
N GLY A 92 17.93 21.79 -4.65
CA GLY A 92 18.74 21.61 -3.46
C GLY A 92 19.24 20.18 -3.44
N GLU A 93 20.17 19.93 -4.37
CA GLU A 93 21.16 18.85 -4.36
C GLU A 93 20.60 17.41 -4.25
N PRO A 94 20.77 16.53 -5.26
CA PRO A 94 20.54 15.12 -5.03
C PRO A 94 21.56 14.68 -3.98
N ALA A 95 21.07 14.42 -2.77
CA ALA A 95 21.81 13.67 -1.76
C ALA A 95 22.15 12.33 -2.39
N VAL A 96 23.35 12.29 -2.97
CA VAL A 96 24.05 11.08 -3.35
C VAL A 96 23.93 10.18 -2.13
N TRP A 97 23.35 9.02 -2.34
CA TRP A 97 23.44 7.89 -1.45
C TRP A 97 24.94 7.55 -1.37
N GLN A 98 25.70 8.25 -0.54
CA GLN A 98 27.10 7.95 -0.24
C GLN A 98 27.07 6.71 0.63
N TRP A 99 26.94 5.57 -0.04
CA TRP A 99 27.30 4.28 0.52
C TRP A 99 28.76 4.42 0.96
N PRO A 100 29.09 4.28 2.25
CA PRO A 100 30.48 4.35 2.66
C PRO A 100 31.22 3.18 2.01
N ASP A 101 32.10 3.50 1.05
CA ASP A 101 33.01 2.56 0.45
C ASP A 101 33.80 1.85 1.56
N ALA A 102 33.74 0.53 1.53
CA ALA A 102 34.58 -0.36 2.31
C ALA A 102 36.03 -0.26 1.80
N ALA A 103 36.71 0.86 2.04
CA ALA A 103 38.09 1.09 1.64
C ALA A 103 38.91 1.83 2.72
N SER A 104 38.67 1.51 4.00
CA SER A 104 39.48 1.99 5.13
C SER A 104 40.07 0.83 5.92
N HIS A 105 40.66 -0.14 5.24
CA HIS A 105 41.43 -1.23 5.84
C HIS A 105 42.84 -1.34 5.25
N GLU A 106 43.53 -0.23 5.08
CA GLU A 106 45.00 -0.23 4.96
C GLU A 106 45.58 0.93 5.76
N ALA A 107 45.71 0.72 7.08
CA ALA A 107 46.60 1.50 7.93
C ALA A 107 47.61 0.51 8.54
N ARG A 108 48.83 0.57 7.96
CA ARG A 108 50.16 0.46 8.58
C ARG A 108 50.35 -0.47 9.78
#